data_AF-A0A2E8HJR7-F1
#
_entry.id   AF-A0A2E8HJR7-F1
#
_cell.length_a   1.000
_cell.length_b   1.000
_cell.length_c   1.000
_cell.angle_alpha   90.00
_cell.angle_beta   90.00
_cell.angle_gamma   90.00
#
_symmetry.space_group_name_H-M   'P 1'
#
loop_
_entity.id
_entity.type
_entity.pdbx_description
1 polymer ?
#
loop_
_entity_poly.entity_id
_entity_poly.type
_entity_poly.pdbx_seq_one_letter_code
_entity_poly.pdbx_strand_id
1 'polypeptide(L)'
;MAAAALVVGTHEVGNFQVGDWLKVAGIAAGVLLYTGVFASLGLLISSCSQTAKGALISSLCAWATMVWLVPNLCVHLAAFAVHGDDGRLVEANVNRLRVAAEERGWEEMSRFIGEKGWGDRQWANWNLEWGTWSDAVPRLAEELESLEDREELFSFAGRVMHRQFAPMERGAYQIMANHVQQRRNAVELGILLSCISPLAPFTYMLTGIARTGVEGELHFRGEVRRFKRDLVDYLDAQLAQRRMWQPVDPEGFPYFRYGGAAVWGSRVPVYAWVLALYVVVFFMAAYQALIRMEP
;
A
#
# COMPACT_ATOMS: atom_id res chain seq x y z
N MET A 1 27.95 -21.67 13.38
CA MET A 1 26.54 -22.12 13.37
C MET A 1 25.95 -22.39 14.77
N ALA A 2 26.73 -22.50 15.84
CA ALA A 2 26.19 -22.73 17.20
C ALA A 2 25.68 -21.47 17.95
N ALA A 3 26.05 -20.25 17.50
CA ALA A 3 25.69 -19.01 18.21
C ALA A 3 24.30 -18.44 17.89
N ALA A 4 23.68 -18.85 16.77
CA ALA A 4 22.33 -18.41 16.41
C ALA A 4 21.22 -19.17 17.17
N ALA A 5 21.56 -20.28 17.83
CA ALA A 5 20.62 -21.09 18.62
C ALA A 5 20.44 -20.58 20.06
N LEU A 6 21.29 -19.67 20.55
CA LEU A 6 21.36 -19.33 21.98
C LEU A 6 20.53 -18.10 22.39
N VAL A 7 19.99 -17.32 21.44
CA VAL A 7 19.23 -16.08 21.76
C VAL A 7 17.72 -16.33 21.89
N VAL A 8 17.24 -17.55 21.68
CA VAL A 8 15.81 -17.92 21.78
C VAL A 8 15.40 -18.30 23.23
N GLY A 9 16.32 -18.29 24.19
CA GLY A 9 16.14 -18.97 25.47
C GLY A 9 15.61 -18.19 26.68
N THR A 10 15.29 -16.88 26.61
CA THR A 10 15.10 -16.08 27.86
C THR A 10 13.83 -15.25 28.00
N HIS A 11 12.88 -15.32 27.08
CA HIS A 11 11.51 -14.86 27.35
C HIS A 11 10.61 -16.09 27.43
N GLU A 12 9.76 -16.16 28.46
CA GLU A 12 8.79 -17.24 28.67
C GLU A 12 8.23 -17.74 27.34
N VAL A 13 8.71 -18.92 26.92
CA VAL A 13 8.34 -19.54 25.66
C VAL A 13 6.92 -20.06 25.84
N GLY A 14 5.95 -19.15 25.73
CA GLY A 14 4.55 -19.48 25.61
C GLY A 14 4.40 -20.42 24.43
N ASN A 15 4.08 -21.68 24.74
CA ASN A 15 3.68 -22.76 23.84
C ASN A 15 3.86 -22.44 22.34
N PHE A 16 5.00 -22.85 21.76
CA PHE A 16 5.19 -22.79 20.30
C PHE A 16 3.98 -23.44 19.63
N GLN A 17 3.18 -22.64 18.94
CA GLN A 17 2.04 -23.16 18.20
C GLN A 17 2.56 -23.95 17.01
N VAL A 18 1.81 -24.98 16.57
CA VAL A 18 2.16 -25.82 15.41
C VAL A 18 2.46 -24.96 14.16
N GLY A 19 1.80 -23.80 14.03
CA GLY A 19 2.04 -22.86 12.94
C GLY A 19 3.45 -22.27 12.90
N ASP A 20 4.12 -22.12 14.03
CA ASP A 20 5.47 -21.52 14.07
C ASP A 20 6.54 -22.52 13.63
N TRP A 21 6.41 -23.79 14.02
CA TRP A 21 7.26 -24.87 13.48
C TRP A 21 7.12 -25.02 11.98
N LEU A 22 5.90 -24.87 11.46
CA LEU A 22 5.64 -24.92 10.02
C LEU A 22 6.33 -23.75 9.27
N LYS A 23 6.40 -22.55 9.86
CA LYS A 23 7.17 -21.42 9.31
C LYS A 23 8.67 -21.72 9.29
N VAL A 24 9.22 -22.25 10.39
CA VAL A 24 10.64 -22.62 10.47
C VAL A 24 11.00 -23.67 9.43
N ALA A 25 10.17 -24.72 9.28
CA ALA A 25 10.34 -25.73 8.26
C ALA A 25 10.28 -25.14 6.83
N GLY A 26 9.35 -24.22 6.58
CA GLY A 26 9.25 -23.51 5.31
C GLY A 26 10.49 -22.67 4.98
N ILE A 27 11.05 -21.95 5.98
CA ILE A 27 12.30 -21.19 5.82
C ILE A 27 13.46 -22.14 5.49
N ALA A 28 13.59 -23.25 6.21
CA ALA A 28 14.63 -24.23 5.98
C ALA A 28 14.54 -24.86 4.57
N ALA A 29 13.34 -25.28 4.16
CA ALA A 29 13.09 -25.77 2.79
C ALA A 29 13.45 -24.70 1.74
N GLY A 30 13.13 -23.44 2.03
CA GLY A 30 13.48 -22.32 1.19
C GLY A 30 14.98 -22.10 0.99
N VAL A 31 15.75 -22.21 2.07
CA VAL A 31 17.23 -22.13 2.04
C VAL A 31 17.83 -23.28 1.24
N LEU A 32 17.29 -24.49 1.40
CA LEU A 32 17.72 -25.65 0.62
C LEU A 32 17.47 -25.46 -0.89
N LEU A 33 16.27 -24.99 -1.27
CA LEU A 33 15.96 -24.68 -2.66
C LEU A 33 16.89 -23.62 -3.24
N TYR A 34 17.06 -22.50 -2.53
CA TYR A 34 17.93 -21.41 -2.95
C TYR A 34 19.38 -21.86 -3.12
N THR A 35 19.90 -22.66 -2.18
CA THR A 35 21.26 -23.22 -2.27
C THR A 35 21.38 -24.20 -3.44
N GLY A 36 20.34 -25.01 -3.68
CA GLY A 36 20.23 -25.89 -4.84
C GLY A 36 20.31 -25.14 -6.16
N VAL A 37 19.74 -23.93 -6.25
CA VAL A 37 19.84 -23.10 -7.46
C VAL A 37 21.30 -22.74 -7.76
N PHE A 38 22.07 -22.28 -6.78
CA PHE A 38 23.47 -21.94 -7.01
C PHE A 38 24.37 -23.16 -7.21
N ALA A 39 24.07 -24.28 -6.55
CA ALA A 39 24.77 -25.53 -6.78
C ALA A 39 24.59 -26.02 -8.23
N SER A 40 23.34 -26.05 -8.71
CA SER A 40 23.01 -26.44 -10.10
C SER A 40 23.55 -25.45 -11.14
N LEU A 41 23.52 -24.14 -10.86
CA LEU A 41 24.15 -23.13 -11.71
C LEU A 41 25.68 -23.30 -11.78
N GLY A 42 26.33 -23.56 -10.64
CA GLY A 42 27.77 -23.81 -10.58
C GLY A 42 28.16 -25.06 -11.37
N LEU A 43 27.37 -26.13 -11.25
CA LEU A 43 27.53 -27.35 -12.06
C LEU A 43 27.40 -27.05 -13.56
N LEU A 44 26.37 -26.29 -13.97
CA LEU A 44 26.18 -25.86 -15.36
C LEU A 44 27.41 -25.10 -15.88
N ILE A 45 27.85 -24.08 -15.16
CA ILE A 45 29.00 -23.25 -15.58
C ILE A 45 30.28 -24.10 -15.64
N SER A 46 30.49 -24.99 -14.69
CA SER A 46 31.63 -25.92 -14.69
C SER A 46 31.59 -26.86 -15.89
N SER A 47 30.42 -27.41 -16.22
CA SER A 47 30.24 -28.29 -17.38
C SER A 47 30.43 -27.58 -18.72
N CYS A 48 30.28 -26.25 -18.77
CA CYS A 48 30.50 -25.45 -19.98
C CYS A 48 31.93 -24.90 -20.09
N SER A 49 32.76 -25.03 -19.05
CA SER A 49 34.06 -24.35 -18.97
C SER A 49 35.22 -25.32 -19.22
N GLN A 50 36.16 -24.93 -20.07
CA GLN A 50 37.35 -25.74 -20.38
C GLN A 50 38.44 -25.64 -19.30
N THR A 51 38.39 -24.62 -18.43
CA THR A 51 39.39 -24.40 -17.37
C THR A 51 38.74 -24.03 -16.05
N ALA A 52 39.32 -24.48 -14.93
CA ALA A 52 38.82 -24.19 -13.59
C ALA A 52 38.81 -22.69 -13.26
N LYS A 53 39.82 -21.95 -13.71
CA LYS A 53 39.90 -20.49 -13.53
C LYS A 53 38.78 -19.76 -14.26
N GLY A 54 38.49 -20.15 -15.51
CA GLY A 54 37.39 -19.59 -16.29
C GLY A 54 36.03 -19.84 -15.63
N ALA A 55 35.79 -21.09 -15.20
CA ALA A 55 34.56 -21.47 -14.51
C ALA A 55 34.30 -20.64 -13.25
N LEU A 56 35.36 -20.41 -12.45
CA LEU A 56 35.27 -19.62 -11.23
C LEU A 56 34.90 -18.16 -11.52
N ILE A 57 35.53 -17.53 -12.52
CA ILE A 57 35.21 -16.15 -12.92
C ILE A 57 33.78 -16.06 -13.46
N SER A 58 33.38 -16.96 -14.35
CA SER A 58 32.03 -16.99 -14.92
C SER A 58 30.96 -17.21 -13.85
N SER A 59 31.22 -18.09 -12.87
CA SER A 59 30.31 -18.33 -11.74
C SER A 59 30.13 -17.06 -10.90
N LEU A 60 31.23 -16.37 -10.60
CA LEU A 60 31.20 -15.14 -9.81
C LEU A 60 30.47 -14.00 -10.55
N CYS A 61 30.68 -13.88 -11.86
CA CYS A 61 29.96 -12.93 -12.72
C CYS A 61 28.46 -13.25 -12.83
N ALA A 62 28.11 -14.53 -13.01
CA ALA A 62 26.71 -14.98 -13.08
C ALA A 62 26.00 -14.72 -11.75
N TRP A 63 26.65 -15.06 -10.63
CA TRP A 63 26.16 -14.76 -9.29
C TRP A 63 25.95 -13.26 -9.08
N ALA A 64 26.94 -12.41 -9.38
CA ALA A 64 26.82 -10.97 -9.21
C ALA A 64 25.69 -10.38 -10.06
N THR A 65 25.55 -10.86 -11.29
CA THR A 65 24.48 -10.43 -12.19
C THR A 65 23.11 -10.84 -11.64
N MET A 66 22.94 -12.12 -11.28
CA MET A 66 21.67 -12.63 -10.79
C MET A 66 21.26 -12.06 -9.44
N VAL A 67 22.19 -11.92 -8.50
CA VAL A 67 21.88 -11.54 -7.11
C VAL A 67 21.85 -10.03 -6.93
N TRP A 68 22.69 -9.29 -7.67
CA TRP A 68 22.84 -7.85 -7.45
C TRP A 68 22.27 -7.02 -8.60
N LEU A 69 22.62 -7.33 -9.86
CA LEU A 69 22.23 -6.47 -10.98
C LEU A 69 20.74 -6.62 -11.33
N VAL A 70 20.29 -7.85 -11.58
CA VAL A 70 18.93 -8.16 -12.04
C VAL A 70 17.85 -7.66 -11.10
N PRO A 71 17.84 -8.00 -9.78
CA PRO A 71 16.71 -7.61 -8.92
C PRO A 71 16.62 -6.09 -8.77
N ASN A 72 17.75 -5.38 -8.71
CA ASN A 72 17.76 -3.93 -8.63
C ASN A 72 17.27 -3.29 -9.94
N LEU A 73 17.72 -3.79 -11.11
CA LEU A 73 17.30 -3.26 -12.40
C LEU A 73 15.80 -3.48 -12.66
N CYS A 74 15.28 -4.66 -12.31
CA CYS A 74 13.87 -5.01 -12.51
C CYS A 74 12.90 -4.08 -11.78
N VAL A 75 13.24 -3.63 -10.56
CA VAL A 75 12.41 -2.68 -9.80
C VAL A 75 12.34 -1.33 -10.51
N HIS A 76 13.47 -0.82 -11.01
CA HIS A 76 13.50 0.43 -11.75
C HIS A 76 12.77 0.32 -13.10
N LEU A 77 12.93 -0.80 -13.81
CA LEU A 77 12.21 -1.07 -15.06
C LEU A 77 10.70 -1.14 -14.84
N ALA A 78 10.25 -1.75 -13.74
CA ALA A 78 8.82 -1.79 -13.40
C ALA A 78 8.25 -0.39 -13.11
N ALA A 79 8.99 0.43 -12.36
CA ALA A 79 8.62 1.81 -12.09
C ALA A 79 8.60 2.67 -13.35
N PHE A 80 9.50 2.42 -14.30
CA PHE A 80 9.51 3.09 -15.60
C PHE A 80 8.36 2.63 -16.51
N ALA A 81 8.08 1.33 -16.54
CA ALA A 81 7.02 0.76 -17.38
C ALA A 81 5.63 1.23 -16.95
N VAL A 82 5.36 1.21 -15.65
CA VAL A 82 4.13 1.74 -15.07
C VAL A 82 4.34 3.22 -14.83
N HIS A 83 4.16 4.03 -15.88
CA HIS A 83 4.17 5.50 -15.81
C HIS A 83 3.16 5.96 -14.75
N GLY A 84 3.64 6.21 -13.54
CA GLY A 84 2.84 6.68 -12.42
C GLY A 84 3.02 8.19 -12.26
N ASP A 85 1.93 8.92 -12.08
CA ASP A 85 1.99 10.32 -11.71
C ASP A 85 2.82 10.50 -10.43
N ASP A 86 3.66 11.53 -10.39
CA ASP A 86 4.38 11.90 -9.17
C ASP A 86 3.35 12.17 -8.06
N GLY A 87 3.62 11.72 -6.84
CA GLY A 87 2.70 11.92 -5.70
C GLY A 87 2.38 13.40 -5.48
N ARG A 88 3.33 14.28 -5.82
CA ARG A 88 3.15 15.74 -5.82
C ARG A 88 2.12 16.23 -6.83
N LEU A 89 2.06 15.63 -8.01
CA LEU A 89 1.07 15.99 -9.03
C LEU A 89 -0.33 15.54 -8.61
N VAL A 90 -0.44 14.38 -7.96
CA VAL A 90 -1.70 13.88 -7.40
C VAL A 90 -2.22 14.82 -6.33
N GLU A 91 -1.37 15.21 -5.38
CA GLU A 91 -1.73 16.17 -4.33
C GLU A 91 -2.10 17.54 -4.92
N ALA A 92 -1.33 18.03 -5.89
CA ALA A 92 -1.65 19.27 -6.60
C ALA A 92 -3.01 19.19 -7.33
N ASN A 93 -3.33 18.07 -7.97
CA ASN A 93 -4.59 17.88 -8.67
C ASN A 93 -5.78 17.80 -7.70
N VAL A 94 -5.62 17.10 -6.58
CA VAL A 94 -6.63 17.07 -5.50
C VAL A 94 -6.83 18.47 -4.92
N ASN A 95 -5.74 19.20 -4.67
CA ASN A 95 -5.81 20.56 -4.14
C ASN A 95 -6.50 21.52 -5.12
N ARG A 96 -6.18 21.45 -6.42
CA ARG A 96 -6.87 22.24 -7.46
C ARG A 96 -8.38 21.96 -7.48
N LEU A 97 -8.78 20.70 -7.34
CA LEU A 97 -10.20 20.34 -7.29
C LEU A 97 -10.90 20.94 -6.08
N ARG A 98 -10.22 20.94 -4.92
CA ARG A 98 -10.74 21.53 -3.67
C ARG A 98 -10.87 23.04 -3.78
N VAL A 99 -9.82 23.73 -4.22
CA VAL A 99 -9.82 25.19 -4.42
C VAL A 99 -10.93 25.59 -5.41
N ALA A 100 -11.05 24.90 -6.54
CA ALA A 100 -12.10 25.21 -7.53
C ALA A 100 -13.52 24.89 -7.02
N ALA A 101 -13.69 24.01 -6.02
CA ALA A 101 -14.98 23.79 -5.38
C ALA A 101 -15.26 24.91 -4.36
N GLU A 102 -14.27 25.29 -3.56
CA GLU A 102 -14.37 26.40 -2.61
C GLU A 102 -14.68 27.73 -3.29
N GLU A 103 -14.02 28.06 -4.40
CA GLU A 103 -14.27 29.27 -5.20
C GLU A 103 -15.73 29.34 -5.67
N ARG A 104 -16.27 28.22 -6.19
CA ARG A 104 -17.68 28.16 -6.61
C ARG A 104 -18.64 28.29 -5.43
N GLY A 105 -18.31 27.68 -4.29
CA GLY A 105 -19.11 27.78 -3.06
C GLY A 105 -19.15 29.19 -2.53
N TRP A 106 -18.00 29.84 -2.61
CA TRP A 106 -17.82 31.23 -2.27
C TRP A 106 -18.65 32.18 -3.15
N GLU A 107 -18.64 31.98 -4.47
CA GLU A 107 -19.45 32.77 -5.40
C GLU A 107 -20.96 32.62 -5.13
N GLU A 108 -21.44 31.39 -4.91
CA GLU A 108 -22.84 31.13 -4.57
C GLU A 108 -23.22 31.78 -3.23
N MET A 109 -22.36 31.66 -2.21
CA MET A 109 -22.56 32.22 -0.88
C MET A 109 -22.57 33.74 -0.88
N SER A 110 -21.60 34.35 -1.56
CA SER A 110 -21.47 35.81 -1.64
C SER A 110 -22.69 36.43 -2.33
N ARG A 111 -23.20 35.80 -3.39
CA ARG A 111 -24.42 36.23 -4.06
C ARG A 111 -25.63 36.20 -3.12
N PHE A 112 -25.81 35.10 -2.40
CA PHE A 112 -26.91 34.95 -1.44
C PHE A 112 -26.85 35.98 -0.30
N ILE A 113 -25.66 36.20 0.28
CA ILE A 113 -25.44 37.21 1.33
C ILE A 113 -25.72 38.62 0.79
N GLY A 114 -25.31 38.92 -0.44
CA GLY A 114 -25.57 40.19 -1.11
C GLY A 114 -27.06 40.44 -1.37
N GLU A 115 -27.79 39.44 -1.87
CA GLU A 115 -29.24 39.51 -2.10
C GLU A 115 -30.04 39.78 -0.81
N LYS A 116 -29.53 39.29 0.33
CA LYS A 116 -30.13 39.50 1.65
C LYS A 116 -29.74 40.82 2.31
N GLY A 117 -28.83 41.60 1.71
CA GLY A 117 -28.31 42.84 2.29
C GLY A 117 -27.46 42.63 3.55
N TRP A 118 -27.03 41.38 3.82
CA TRP A 118 -26.20 41.07 4.98
C TRP A 118 -24.75 41.53 4.79
N GLY A 119 -24.33 41.77 3.54
CA GLY A 119 -22.98 42.20 3.16
C GLY A 119 -22.65 43.68 3.37
N ASP A 120 -23.64 44.55 3.57
CA ASP A 120 -23.42 46.00 3.78
C ASP A 120 -22.88 46.35 5.18
N ARG A 121 -22.75 45.35 6.06
CA ARG A 121 -22.13 45.51 7.37
C ARG A 121 -20.60 45.58 7.17
N GLN A 122 -20.00 46.73 7.51
CA GLN A 122 -18.58 47.08 7.27
C GLN A 122 -17.53 46.00 7.57
N TRP A 123 -17.84 45.03 8.44
CA TRP A 123 -16.94 43.97 8.89
C TRP A 123 -17.18 42.61 8.23
N ALA A 124 -18.31 42.40 7.53
CA ALA A 124 -18.54 41.20 6.71
C ALA A 124 -17.57 41.15 5.50
N ASN A 125 -17.16 42.33 5.00
CA ASN A 125 -16.16 42.50 3.95
C ASN A 125 -14.76 41.99 4.29
N TRP A 126 -14.35 41.98 5.57
CA TRP A 126 -12.95 41.69 5.91
C TRP A 126 -12.60 40.19 5.89
N ASN A 127 -13.60 39.32 6.05
CA ASN A 127 -13.43 37.86 5.99
C ASN A 127 -13.79 37.27 4.62
N LEU A 128 -14.28 38.09 3.70
CA LEU A 128 -14.62 37.69 2.34
C LEU A 128 -13.38 37.58 1.40
N GLU A 129 -12.21 38.06 1.83
CA GLU A 129 -10.99 38.10 1.00
C GLU A 129 -9.90 37.08 1.40
N TRP A 130 -9.95 36.47 2.60
CA TRP A 130 -8.81 35.70 3.16
C TRP A 130 -9.15 34.37 3.85
N GLY A 131 -10.42 33.93 3.89
CA GLY A 131 -10.85 32.68 4.55
C GLY A 131 -11.73 31.79 3.65
N THR A 132 -11.94 30.53 4.05
CA THR A 132 -12.91 29.64 3.39
C THR A 132 -14.34 30.05 3.79
N TRP A 133 -15.34 29.83 2.93
CA TRP A 133 -16.74 30.09 3.30
C TRP A 133 -17.20 29.27 4.51
N SER A 134 -16.57 28.12 4.80
CA SER A 134 -16.83 27.36 6.01
C SER A 134 -16.48 28.12 7.30
N ASP A 135 -15.52 29.05 7.24
CA ASP A 135 -15.14 29.89 8.39
C ASP A 135 -15.96 31.19 8.43
N ALA A 136 -16.38 31.69 7.26
CA ALA A 136 -17.17 32.92 7.15
C ALA A 136 -18.62 32.72 7.62
N VAL A 137 -19.25 31.58 7.31
CA VAL A 137 -20.66 31.31 7.64
C VAL A 137 -20.95 31.33 9.15
N PRO A 138 -20.21 30.61 10.03
CA PRO A 138 -20.46 30.65 11.47
C PRO A 138 -20.34 32.04 12.07
N ARG A 139 -19.35 32.82 11.61
CA ARG A 139 -19.12 34.19 12.10
C ARG A 139 -20.22 35.15 11.67
N LEU A 140 -20.69 35.05 10.42
CA LEU A 140 -21.83 35.83 9.97
C LEU A 140 -23.10 35.48 10.78
N ALA A 141 -23.28 34.19 11.10
CA ALA A 141 -24.42 33.76 11.90
C ALA A 141 -24.44 34.32 13.32
N GLU A 142 -23.29 34.52 13.97
CA GLU A 142 -23.19 35.12 15.31
C GLU A 142 -23.75 36.56 15.36
N GLU A 143 -23.68 37.25 14.23
CA GLU A 143 -23.93 38.68 14.09
C GLU A 143 -25.30 39.01 13.52
N LEU A 144 -25.95 38.04 12.87
CA LEU A 144 -27.36 38.17 12.49
C LEU A 144 -28.21 38.27 13.76
N GLU A 145 -29.03 39.31 13.88
CA GLU A 145 -29.87 39.51 15.06
C GLU A 145 -31.11 38.59 15.06
N SER A 146 -31.62 38.30 13.87
CA SER A 146 -32.78 37.43 13.68
C SER A 146 -32.38 35.95 13.68
N LEU A 147 -33.12 35.14 14.46
CA LEU A 147 -32.99 33.68 14.43
C LEU A 147 -33.38 33.10 13.07
N GLU A 148 -34.34 33.73 12.38
CA GLU A 148 -34.80 33.30 11.06
C GLU A 148 -33.69 33.45 10.01
N ASP A 149 -32.97 34.58 10.03
CA ASP A 149 -31.85 34.83 9.12
C ASP A 149 -30.70 33.85 9.35
N ARG A 150 -30.42 33.50 10.61
CA ARG A 150 -29.40 32.50 10.96
C ARG A 150 -29.76 31.12 10.42
N GLU A 151 -31.01 30.69 10.63
CA GLU A 151 -31.49 29.41 10.13
C GLU A 151 -31.46 29.38 8.60
N GLU A 152 -31.85 30.47 7.95
CA GLU A 152 -31.80 30.58 6.50
C GLU A 152 -30.37 30.50 5.96
N LEU A 153 -29.42 31.22 6.57
CA LEU A 153 -27.99 31.17 6.25
C LEU A 153 -27.43 29.75 6.37
N PHE A 154 -27.66 29.07 7.51
CA PHE A 154 -27.19 27.70 7.70
C PHE A 154 -27.85 26.72 6.74
N SER A 155 -29.14 26.90 6.44
CA SER A 155 -29.84 26.05 5.46
C SER A 155 -29.25 26.21 4.06
N PHE A 156 -28.93 27.43 3.65
CA PHE A 156 -28.34 27.72 2.35
C PHE A 156 -26.90 27.20 2.27
N ALA A 157 -26.10 27.45 3.31
CA ALA A 157 -24.75 26.92 3.45
C ALA A 157 -24.73 25.39 3.40
N GLY A 158 -25.66 24.72 4.08
CA GLY A 158 -25.80 23.27 4.01
C GLY A 158 -26.11 22.77 2.59
N ARG A 159 -26.94 23.49 1.82
CA ARG A 159 -27.24 23.14 0.42
C ARG A 159 -26.03 23.32 -0.49
N VAL A 160 -25.31 24.43 -0.37
CA VAL A 160 -24.07 24.69 -1.14
C VAL A 160 -23.02 23.63 -0.80
N MET A 161 -22.82 23.35 0.50
CA MET A 161 -21.93 22.30 0.98
C MET A 161 -22.26 20.97 0.33
N HIS A 162 -23.52 20.53 0.43
CA HIS A 162 -23.91 19.22 -0.06
C HIS A 162 -23.73 19.09 -1.58
N ARG A 163 -24.06 20.15 -2.33
CA ARG A 163 -23.94 20.18 -3.79
C ARG A 163 -22.50 20.12 -4.26
N GLN A 164 -21.56 20.72 -3.53
CA GLN A 164 -20.16 20.85 -3.96
C GLN A 164 -19.23 19.83 -3.33
N PHE A 165 -19.44 19.48 -2.07
CA PHE A 165 -18.59 18.55 -1.33
C PHE A 165 -18.68 17.13 -1.91
N ALA A 166 -19.89 16.66 -2.24
CA ALA A 166 -20.08 15.32 -2.80
C ALA A 166 -19.38 15.07 -4.15
N PRO A 167 -19.45 15.95 -5.17
CA PRO A 167 -18.67 15.78 -6.40
C PRO A 167 -17.17 16.03 -6.19
N MET A 168 -16.78 16.97 -5.33
CA MET A 168 -15.37 17.22 -5.00
C MET A 168 -14.73 16.00 -4.34
N GLU A 169 -15.31 15.47 -3.28
CA GLU A 169 -14.79 14.28 -2.60
C GLU A 169 -14.77 13.06 -3.51
N ARG A 170 -15.79 12.88 -4.37
CA ARG A 170 -15.76 11.82 -5.39
C ARG A 170 -14.59 11.99 -6.36
N GLY A 171 -14.33 13.20 -6.85
CA GLY A 171 -13.20 13.48 -7.75
C GLY A 171 -11.85 13.26 -7.06
N ALA A 172 -11.69 13.78 -5.84
CA ALA A 172 -10.47 13.60 -5.05
C ALA A 172 -10.22 12.12 -4.74
N TYR A 173 -11.27 11.39 -4.36
CA TYR A 173 -11.21 9.94 -4.15
C TYR A 173 -10.79 9.20 -5.41
N GLN A 174 -11.36 9.52 -6.57
CA GLN A 174 -11.02 8.87 -7.84
C GLN A 174 -9.56 9.09 -8.22
N ILE A 175 -9.04 10.33 -8.12
CA ILE A 175 -7.64 10.65 -8.40
C ILE A 175 -6.73 9.84 -7.48
N MET A 176 -7.01 9.84 -6.18
CA MET A 176 -6.20 9.14 -5.19
C MET A 176 -6.28 7.61 -5.35
N ALA A 177 -7.47 7.08 -5.65
CA ALA A 177 -7.69 5.65 -5.90
C ALA A 177 -6.93 5.18 -7.14
N ASN A 178 -6.96 5.95 -8.22
CA ASN A 178 -6.20 5.67 -9.45
C ASN A 178 -4.69 5.66 -9.17
N HIS A 179 -4.18 6.65 -8.43
CA HIS A 179 -2.76 6.70 -8.06
C HIS A 179 -2.34 5.48 -7.22
N VAL A 180 -3.15 5.10 -6.23
CA VAL A 180 -2.90 3.90 -5.42
C VAL A 180 -2.92 2.64 -6.27
N GLN A 181 -3.84 2.53 -7.23
CA GLN A 181 -3.92 1.38 -8.11
C GLN A 181 -2.71 1.30 -9.06
N GLN A 182 -2.28 2.41 -9.64
CA GLN A 182 -1.07 2.46 -10.46
C GLN A 182 0.18 2.02 -9.67
N ARG A 183 0.36 2.53 -8.44
CA ARG A 183 1.49 2.09 -7.59
C ARG A 183 1.43 0.61 -7.27
N ARG A 184 0.25 0.06 -7.03
CA ARG A 184 0.09 -1.40 -6.82
C ARG A 184 0.53 -2.17 -8.05
N ASN A 185 0.07 -1.78 -9.23
CA ASN A 185 0.47 -2.43 -10.48
C ASN A 185 1.99 -2.36 -10.70
N ALA A 186 2.63 -1.22 -10.41
CA ALA A 186 4.08 -1.06 -10.50
C ALA A 186 4.83 -2.02 -9.55
N VAL A 187 4.36 -2.13 -8.31
CA VAL A 187 4.93 -3.05 -7.31
C VAL A 187 4.74 -4.51 -7.74
N GLU A 188 3.55 -4.88 -8.22
CA GLU A 188 3.28 -6.24 -8.69
C GLU A 188 4.14 -6.61 -9.90
N LEU A 189 4.26 -5.71 -10.88
CA LEU A 189 5.13 -5.91 -12.03
C LEU A 189 6.60 -6.02 -11.60
N GLY A 190 7.02 -5.18 -10.64
CA GLY A 190 8.37 -5.23 -10.06
C GLY A 190 8.66 -6.57 -9.41
N ILE A 191 7.71 -7.11 -8.63
CA ILE A 191 7.82 -8.44 -8.00
C ILE A 191 7.97 -9.52 -9.08
N LEU A 192 7.12 -9.50 -10.12
CA LEU A 192 7.15 -10.48 -11.20
C LEU A 192 8.46 -10.42 -12.00
N LEU A 193 8.89 -9.23 -12.41
CA LEU A 193 10.14 -9.05 -13.13
C LEU A 193 11.35 -9.45 -12.28
N SER A 194 11.33 -9.15 -10.99
CA SER A 194 12.43 -9.51 -10.08
C SER A 194 12.58 -11.03 -9.95
N CYS A 195 11.54 -11.83 -10.21
CA CYS A 195 11.61 -13.29 -10.18
C CYS A 195 12.51 -13.91 -11.28
N ILE A 196 13.01 -13.10 -12.22
CA ILE A 196 14.11 -13.47 -13.14
C ILE A 196 15.41 -13.73 -12.35
N SER A 197 15.56 -13.11 -11.17
CA SER A 197 16.59 -13.45 -10.21
C SER A 197 16.09 -14.54 -9.25
N PRO A 198 16.89 -15.55 -8.90
CA PRO A 198 16.54 -16.50 -7.83
C PRO A 198 16.57 -15.87 -6.44
N LEU A 199 17.22 -14.71 -6.25
CA LEU A 199 17.21 -13.99 -4.96
C LEU A 199 15.80 -13.48 -4.64
N ALA A 200 15.10 -12.90 -5.61
CA ALA A 200 13.79 -12.29 -5.38
C ALA A 200 12.72 -13.28 -4.85
N PRO A 201 12.43 -14.43 -5.50
CA PRO A 201 11.44 -15.38 -4.99
C PRO A 201 11.87 -15.95 -3.64
N PHE A 202 13.18 -16.15 -3.39
CA PHE A 202 13.66 -16.53 -2.07
C PHE A 202 13.34 -15.47 -1.01
N THR A 203 13.67 -14.20 -1.25
CA THR A 203 13.36 -13.09 -0.34
C THR A 203 11.85 -12.92 -0.14
N TYR A 204 11.04 -12.99 -1.21
CA TYR A 204 9.58 -12.86 -1.11
C TYR A 204 8.93 -14.03 -0.37
N MET A 205 9.45 -15.24 -0.54
CA MET A 205 9.03 -16.41 0.21
C MET A 205 9.36 -16.27 1.69
N LEU A 206 10.61 -15.89 2.04
CA LEU A 206 11.01 -15.69 3.44
C LEU A 206 10.17 -14.60 4.12
N THR A 207 10.02 -13.45 3.46
CA THR A 207 9.22 -12.33 3.99
C THR A 207 7.72 -12.64 4.02
N GLY A 208 7.23 -13.51 3.12
CA GLY A 208 5.86 -14.04 3.15
C GLY A 208 5.62 -15.00 4.31
N ILE A 209 6.58 -15.87 4.63
CA ILE A 209 6.53 -16.76 5.81
C ILE A 209 6.65 -15.95 7.10
N ALA A 210 7.55 -14.96 7.12
CA ALA A 210 7.74 -14.06 8.26
C ALA A 210 6.63 -13.00 8.40
N ARG A 211 5.74 -12.87 7.41
CA ARG A 211 4.67 -11.86 7.33
C ARG A 211 5.14 -10.40 7.36
N THR A 212 6.40 -10.16 7.01
CA THR A 212 7.00 -8.82 6.92
C THR A 212 7.07 -8.29 5.49
N GLY A 213 6.65 -9.10 4.51
CA GLY A 213 6.66 -8.71 3.10
C GLY A 213 5.52 -7.80 2.69
N VAL A 214 5.56 -7.36 1.43
CA VAL A 214 4.57 -6.48 0.79
C VAL A 214 3.15 -7.01 0.92
N GLU A 215 2.95 -8.33 0.79
CA GLU A 215 1.62 -8.96 0.94
C GLU A 215 1.06 -8.77 2.36
N GLY A 216 1.89 -8.88 3.39
CA GLY A 216 1.51 -8.66 4.78
C GLY A 216 1.08 -7.22 5.03
N GLU A 217 1.83 -6.26 4.49
CA GLU A 217 1.48 -4.84 4.55
C GLU A 217 0.16 -4.55 3.81
N LEU A 218 -0.03 -5.09 2.60
CA LEU A 218 -1.25 -4.90 1.82
C LEU A 218 -2.47 -5.48 2.54
N HIS A 219 -2.33 -6.66 3.14
CA HIS A 219 -3.38 -7.28 3.94
C HIS A 219 -3.71 -6.42 5.17
N PHE A 220 -2.70 -5.93 5.90
CA PHE A 220 -2.91 -5.02 7.02
C PHE A 220 -3.62 -3.73 6.62
N ARG A 221 -3.19 -3.08 5.53
CA ARG A 221 -3.88 -1.90 4.99
C ARG A 221 -5.33 -2.22 4.60
N GLY A 222 -5.59 -3.41 4.09
CA GLY A 222 -6.93 -3.91 3.79
C GLY A 222 -7.82 -4.00 5.04
N GLU A 223 -7.32 -4.64 6.10
CA GLU A 223 -8.03 -4.74 7.38
C GLU A 223 -8.24 -3.36 8.03
N VAL A 224 -7.27 -2.45 7.95
CA VAL A 224 -7.44 -1.07 8.43
C VAL A 224 -8.52 -0.33 7.65
N ARG A 225 -8.59 -0.49 6.32
CA ARG A 225 -9.65 0.11 5.50
C ARG A 225 -11.03 -0.48 5.81
N ARG A 226 -11.10 -1.78 6.07
CA ARG A 226 -12.33 -2.44 6.53
C ARG A 226 -12.77 -1.87 7.88
N PHE A 227 -11.87 -1.85 8.86
CA PHE A 227 -12.13 -1.26 10.17
C PHE A 227 -12.61 0.19 10.09
N LYS A 228 -12.00 1.02 9.24
CA LYS A 228 -12.44 2.40 9.02
C LYS A 228 -13.86 2.47 8.48
N ARG A 229 -14.26 1.58 7.56
CA ARG A 229 -15.64 1.51 7.07
C ARG A 229 -16.59 1.08 8.18
N ASP A 230 -16.26 0.01 8.90
CA ASP A 230 -17.05 -0.47 10.03
C ASP A 230 -17.25 0.64 11.10
N LEU A 231 -16.22 1.48 11.33
CA LEU A 231 -16.30 2.63 12.21
C LEU A 231 -17.18 3.77 11.67
N VAL A 232 -17.08 4.09 10.38
CA VAL A 232 -17.95 5.11 9.76
C VAL A 232 -19.40 4.66 9.78
N ASP A 233 -19.67 3.41 9.39
CA ASP A 233 -21.02 2.84 9.39
C ASP A 233 -21.62 2.83 10.81
N TYR A 234 -20.79 2.54 11.83
CA TYR A 234 -21.17 2.64 13.23
C TYR A 234 -21.53 4.08 13.64
N LEU A 235 -20.70 5.06 13.29
CA LEU A 235 -20.93 6.47 13.63
C LEU A 235 -22.18 7.02 12.91
N ASP A 236 -22.39 6.67 11.65
CA ASP A 236 -23.56 7.08 10.88
C ASP A 236 -24.85 6.52 11.48
N ALA A 237 -24.85 5.24 11.91
CA ALA A 237 -25.99 4.63 12.59
C ALA A 237 -26.31 5.32 13.93
N GLN A 238 -25.28 5.73 14.68
CA GLN A 238 -25.45 6.47 15.93
C GLN A 238 -25.98 7.88 15.69
N LEU A 239 -25.46 8.61 14.70
CA LEU A 239 -25.91 9.95 14.33
C LEU A 239 -27.34 9.97 13.78
N ALA A 240 -27.80 8.89 13.15
CA ALA A 240 -29.19 8.76 12.70
C ALA A 240 -30.19 8.63 13.86
N GLN A 241 -29.75 8.09 15.00
CA GLN A 241 -30.61 7.84 16.17
C GLN A 241 -30.45 8.92 17.25
N ARG A 242 -29.35 9.68 17.25
CA ARG A 242 -28.97 10.59 18.32
C ARG A 242 -28.66 11.99 17.79
N ARG A 243 -28.84 13.01 18.63
CA ARG A 243 -28.32 14.36 18.34
C ARG A 243 -26.79 14.33 18.42
N MET A 244 -26.13 15.05 17.52
CA MET A 244 -24.65 15.12 17.36
C MET A 244 -23.84 15.28 18.66
N TRP A 245 -24.45 15.80 19.73
CA TRP A 245 -23.81 16.15 21.00
C TRP A 245 -24.04 15.15 22.15
N GLN A 246 -24.71 14.02 21.89
CA GLN A 246 -24.88 12.97 22.91
C GLN A 246 -23.66 12.04 22.96
N PRO A 247 -23.24 11.58 24.15
CA PRO A 247 -22.13 10.64 24.28
C PRO A 247 -22.40 9.36 23.49
N VAL A 248 -21.37 8.88 22.80
CA VAL A 248 -21.40 7.67 21.98
C VAL A 248 -21.53 6.45 22.89
N ASP A 249 -22.39 5.52 22.49
CA ASP A 249 -22.50 4.24 23.19
C ASP A 249 -21.19 3.45 23.11
N PRO A 250 -20.62 2.96 24.22
CA PRO A 250 -19.52 2.02 24.15
C PRO A 250 -19.98 0.61 23.70
N GLU A 251 -21.25 0.26 23.90
CA GLU A 251 -21.79 -1.05 23.54
C GLU A 251 -21.99 -1.14 22.01
N GLY A 252 -21.06 -1.82 21.34
CA GLY A 252 -21.07 -2.00 19.89
C GLY A 252 -19.95 -1.28 19.15
N PHE A 253 -19.04 -0.61 19.86
CA PHE A 253 -17.87 0.01 19.25
C PHE A 253 -17.05 -1.04 18.47
N PRO A 254 -16.79 -0.84 17.17
CA PRO A 254 -15.97 -1.78 16.41
C PRO A 254 -14.56 -1.74 16.97
N TYR A 255 -14.01 -2.92 17.27
CA TYR A 255 -12.60 -3.06 17.64
C TYR A 255 -11.80 -3.56 16.46
N PHE A 256 -10.62 -2.98 16.27
CA PHE A 256 -9.68 -3.48 15.28
C PHE A 256 -9.27 -4.90 15.66
N ARG A 257 -9.66 -5.86 14.82
CA ARG A 257 -9.22 -7.26 14.92
C ARG A 257 -8.47 -7.59 13.66
N TYR A 258 -7.18 -7.88 13.81
CA TYR A 258 -6.38 -8.33 12.69
C TYR A 258 -6.79 -9.76 12.33
N GLY A 259 -7.38 -9.94 11.14
CA GLY A 259 -7.87 -11.24 10.68
C GLY A 259 -6.78 -12.32 10.73
N GLY A 260 -7.18 -13.53 11.13
CA GLY A 260 -6.31 -14.70 11.10
C GLY A 260 -5.95 -15.05 9.66
N ALA A 261 -4.88 -14.46 9.14
CA ALA A 261 -4.35 -14.82 7.84
C ALA A 261 -3.86 -16.27 7.86
N ALA A 262 -3.85 -16.92 6.69
CA ALA A 262 -3.25 -18.23 6.50
C ALA A 262 -1.84 -18.29 7.11
N VAL A 263 -1.41 -19.50 7.51
CA VAL A 263 -0.11 -19.71 8.17
C VAL A 263 1.05 -19.12 7.35
N TRP A 264 0.92 -19.15 6.02
CA TRP A 264 1.82 -18.53 5.05
C TRP A 264 1.08 -17.56 4.13
N GLY A 265 1.80 -16.60 3.54
CA GLY A 265 1.27 -15.76 2.47
C GLY A 265 0.82 -16.60 1.26
N SER A 266 -0.21 -16.15 0.56
CA SER A 266 -0.85 -16.89 -0.54
C SER A 266 0.11 -17.20 -1.70
N ARG A 267 1.14 -16.36 -1.89
CA ARG A 267 2.15 -16.50 -2.94
C ARG A 267 3.39 -17.31 -2.53
N VAL A 268 3.52 -17.69 -1.26
CA VAL A 268 4.69 -18.47 -0.76
C VAL A 268 4.91 -19.76 -1.59
N PRO A 269 3.88 -20.58 -1.89
CA PRO A 269 4.07 -21.77 -2.71
C PRO A 269 4.54 -21.46 -4.14
N VAL A 270 4.08 -20.35 -4.72
CA VAL A 270 4.47 -19.92 -6.07
C VAL A 270 5.96 -19.62 -6.12
N TYR A 271 6.49 -18.89 -5.14
CA TYR A 271 7.91 -18.57 -5.07
C TYR A 271 8.78 -19.83 -4.84
N ALA A 272 8.33 -20.77 -4.01
CA ALA A 272 9.00 -22.05 -3.83
C ALA A 272 9.06 -22.85 -5.15
N TRP A 273 7.96 -22.86 -5.91
CA TRP A 273 7.91 -23.48 -7.23
C TRP A 273 8.86 -22.83 -8.24
N VAL A 274 8.94 -21.50 -8.27
CA VAL A 274 9.89 -20.78 -9.14
C VAL A 274 11.32 -21.18 -8.80
N LEU A 275 11.70 -21.27 -7.52
CA LEU A 275 13.02 -21.73 -7.12
C LEU A 275 13.27 -23.19 -7.54
N ALA A 276 12.30 -24.08 -7.34
CA ALA A 276 12.42 -25.47 -7.79
C ALA A 276 12.60 -25.57 -9.31
N LEU A 277 11.89 -24.74 -10.08
CA LEU A 277 12.05 -24.66 -11.53
C LEU A 277 13.47 -24.25 -11.93
N TYR A 278 14.08 -23.27 -11.26
CA TYR A 278 15.48 -22.90 -11.50
C TYR A 278 16.43 -24.09 -11.29
N VAL A 279 16.26 -24.84 -10.19
CA VAL A 279 17.08 -26.03 -9.90
C VAL A 279 16.98 -27.03 -11.04
N VAL A 280 15.75 -27.36 -11.46
CA VAL A 280 15.51 -28.34 -12.52
C VAL A 280 16.09 -27.87 -13.85
N VAL A 281 15.85 -26.61 -14.24
CA VAL A 281 16.33 -26.06 -15.53
C VAL A 281 17.86 -26.02 -15.57
N PHE A 282 18.53 -25.52 -14.54
CA PHE A 282 20.00 -25.47 -14.53
C PHE A 282 20.62 -26.87 -14.46
N PHE A 283 20.04 -27.78 -13.69
CA PHE A 283 20.51 -29.16 -13.63
C PHE A 283 20.36 -29.88 -14.98
N MET A 284 19.21 -29.74 -15.64
CA MET A 284 18.98 -30.34 -16.96
C MET A 284 19.93 -29.74 -18.01
N ALA A 285 20.17 -28.43 -17.97
CA ALA A 285 21.12 -27.79 -18.86
C ALA A 285 22.56 -28.28 -18.62
N ALA A 286 22.96 -28.47 -17.36
CA ALA A 286 24.27 -28.99 -17.00
C ALA A 286 24.45 -30.43 -17.51
N TYR A 287 23.42 -31.26 -17.33
CA TYR A 287 23.41 -32.63 -17.82
C TYR A 287 23.56 -32.70 -19.36
N GLN A 288 22.81 -31.85 -20.08
CA GLN A 288 22.93 -31.76 -21.54
C GLN A 288 24.31 -31.28 -22.00
N ALA A 289 24.92 -30.33 -21.29
CA ALA A 289 26.27 -29.88 -21.59
C ALA A 289 27.30 -31.01 -21.39
N LEU A 290 27.15 -31.81 -20.33
CA LEU A 290 28.01 -32.95 -20.04
C LEU A 290 27.93 -34.04 -21.11
N ILE A 291 26.71 -34.43 -21.54
CA ILE A 291 26.53 -35.42 -22.61
C ILE A 291 27.23 -34.98 -23.91
N ARG A 292 27.19 -33.68 -24.23
CA ARG A 292 27.85 -33.16 -25.44
C ARG A 292 29.37 -33.19 -25.37
N MET A 293 29.96 -33.37 -24.19
CA MET A 293 31.41 -33.46 -24.00
C MET A 293 31.95 -34.88 -24.12
N GLU A 294 31.10 -35.90 -24.02
CA GLU A 294 31.50 -37.29 -24.25
C GLU A 294 31.47 -37.59 -25.76
N PRO A 295 32.63 -37.85 -26.41
CA PRO A 295 32.72 -38.16 -27.84
C PRO A 295 32.31 -39.60 -28.18
#